data_AF-A0A2G0WUY9-F1
#
_entry.id   AF-A0A2G0WUY9-F1
#
_cell.length_a   1.000
_cell.length_b   1.000
_cell.length_c   1.000
_cell.angle_alpha   90.00
_cell.angle_beta   90.00
_cell.angle_gamma   90.00
#
_symmetry.space_group_name_H-M   'P 1'
#
loop_
_entity.id
_entity.type
_entity.pdbx_description
1 polymer ?
#
loop_
_entity_poly.entity_id
_entity_poly.type
_entity_poly.pdbx_seq_one_letter_code
_entity_poly.pdbx_strand_id
1 'polypeptide(L)'
;MVKRSICLLVVMICGVMHASAKQGCPYASSVQLKEGRFQARDGQLLWQGPKVTQLDFVSGFVGALFIPTQGQARENGYVEKCIYRTNGDQVIALRYGGSEEVDSVSLTSSLHWRLAKDPFGQDIYICDDSQPDNCSFTIDRSKH
;
A
#
# COMPACT_ATOMS: atom_id res chain seq x y z
N MET A 1 -60.20 24.45 8.59
CA MET A 1 -58.90 24.24 9.24
C MET A 1 -58.00 23.48 8.28
N VAL A 2 -57.05 24.18 7.68
CA VAL A 2 -56.08 23.63 6.72
C VAL A 2 -55.10 22.75 7.49
N LYS A 3 -55.26 21.42 7.39
CA LYS A 3 -54.23 20.45 7.81
C LYS A 3 -53.11 20.54 6.79
N ARG A 4 -52.18 21.47 7.02
CA ARG A 4 -51.00 21.69 6.20
C ARG A 4 -50.06 20.52 6.38
N SER A 5 -49.98 19.73 5.32
CA SER A 5 -48.92 18.79 5.00
C SER A 5 -47.54 19.37 5.36
N ILE A 6 -46.91 18.80 6.39
CA ILE A 6 -45.47 18.96 6.66
C ILE A 6 -44.90 17.54 6.83
N CYS A 7 -45.14 16.70 5.82
CA CYS A 7 -44.24 15.60 5.47
C CYS A 7 -43.48 16.11 4.27
N LEU A 8 -42.32 16.77 4.47
CA LEU A 8 -41.31 17.07 3.45
C LEU A 8 -40.27 17.97 4.14
N LEU A 9 -38.99 17.59 4.04
CA LEU A 9 -37.78 18.21 4.65
C LEU A 9 -37.27 17.59 5.95
N VAL A 10 -37.03 16.27 5.93
CA VAL A 10 -35.76 15.77 6.48
C VAL A 10 -34.99 15.25 5.28
N VAL A 11 -34.36 16.18 4.56
CA VAL A 11 -33.44 15.88 3.47
C VAL A 11 -32.29 15.10 4.07
N MET A 12 -32.08 13.92 3.50
CA MET A 12 -30.92 13.04 3.68
C MET A 12 -29.65 13.86 3.88
N ILE A 13 -29.13 13.89 5.10
CA ILE A 13 -27.72 14.10 5.34
C ILE A 13 -27.05 12.74 5.02
N CYS A 14 -26.94 12.43 3.73
CA CYS A 14 -25.97 11.43 3.30
C CYS A 14 -24.60 12.11 3.44
N GLY A 15 -24.00 11.99 4.62
CA GLY A 15 -22.58 12.27 4.76
C GLY A 15 -21.84 11.41 3.76
N VAL A 16 -21.20 12.02 2.77
CA VAL A 16 -20.20 11.36 1.95
C VAL A 16 -19.03 11.04 2.87
N MET A 17 -19.11 9.89 3.53
CA MET A 17 -17.93 9.27 4.13
C MET A 17 -17.02 8.93 2.95
N HIS A 18 -15.98 9.74 2.73
CA HIS A 18 -14.88 9.36 1.86
C HIS A 18 -14.26 8.08 2.44
N ALA A 19 -14.60 6.94 1.86
CA ALA A 19 -14.03 5.67 2.25
C ALA A 19 -12.55 5.66 1.81
N SER A 20 -11.62 5.77 2.76
CA SER A 20 -10.21 5.51 2.50
C SER A 20 -10.07 4.06 2.04
N ALA A 21 -9.69 3.85 0.78
CA ALA A 21 -9.54 2.50 0.26
C ALA A 21 -8.33 1.83 0.92
N LYS A 22 -8.56 0.68 1.56
CA LYS A 22 -7.49 -0.21 2.02
C LYS A 22 -6.73 -0.72 0.80
N GLN A 23 -5.43 -0.48 0.77
CA GLN A 23 -4.51 -0.92 -0.27
C GLN A 23 -3.39 -1.74 0.37
N GLY A 24 -2.66 -2.47 -0.46
CA GLY A 24 -1.60 -3.36 0.00
C GLY A 24 -0.57 -3.60 -1.09
N CYS A 25 0.45 -4.37 -0.72
CA CYS A 25 1.40 -4.90 -1.69
C CYS A 25 0.68 -5.76 -2.73
N PRO A 26 1.12 -5.75 -4.00
CA PRO A 26 0.61 -6.68 -5.00
C PRO A 26 0.73 -8.13 -4.54
N TYR A 27 -0.26 -8.95 -4.91
CA TYR A 27 -0.14 -10.39 -4.75
C TYR A 27 0.97 -10.94 -5.64
N ALA A 28 1.69 -11.96 -5.19
CA ALA A 28 2.73 -12.62 -5.99
C ALA A 28 2.22 -13.03 -7.39
N SER A 29 0.98 -13.52 -7.46
CA SER A 29 0.30 -13.92 -8.71
C SER A 29 0.02 -12.76 -9.68
N SER A 30 0.02 -11.51 -9.21
CA SER A 30 -0.11 -10.32 -10.05
C SER A 30 1.23 -9.67 -10.39
N VAL A 31 2.37 -10.20 -9.93
CA VAL A 31 3.69 -9.70 -10.31
C VAL A 31 4.22 -10.47 -11.51
N GLN A 32 4.64 -9.75 -12.54
CA GLN A 32 5.19 -10.33 -13.77
C GLN A 32 6.49 -9.65 -14.18
N LEU A 33 7.34 -10.40 -14.88
CA LEU A 33 8.53 -9.87 -15.53
C LEU A 33 8.14 -9.30 -16.91
N LYS A 34 8.26 -7.98 -17.09
CA LYS A 34 8.01 -7.28 -18.36
C LYS A 34 9.17 -6.33 -18.64
N GLU A 35 9.69 -6.33 -19.88
CA GLU A 35 10.79 -5.44 -20.29
C GLU A 35 12.01 -5.51 -19.35
N GLY A 36 12.28 -6.71 -18.83
CA GLY A 36 13.38 -6.96 -17.90
C GLY A 36 13.16 -6.40 -16.49
N ARG A 37 11.94 -6.02 -16.08
CA ARG A 37 11.61 -5.58 -14.72
C ARG A 37 10.44 -6.36 -14.16
N PHE A 38 10.50 -6.73 -12.89
CA PHE A 38 9.32 -7.19 -12.19
C PHE A 38 8.38 -6.01 -11.94
N GLN A 39 7.10 -6.17 -12.26
CA GLN A 39 6.09 -5.14 -12.07
C GLN A 39 4.71 -5.77 -11.82
N ALA A 40 3.85 -5.05 -11.11
CA ALA A 40 2.47 -5.48 -10.93
C ALA A 40 1.68 -5.41 -12.24
N ARG A 41 0.78 -6.37 -12.47
CA ARG A 41 -0.16 -6.44 -13.58
C ARG A 41 -1.38 -5.56 -13.27
N ASP A 42 -1.22 -4.27 -13.56
CA ASP A 42 -2.24 -3.22 -13.72
C ASP A 42 -3.23 -2.94 -12.55
N GLY A 43 -3.64 -1.67 -12.44
CA GLY A 43 -4.74 -1.22 -11.56
C GLY A 43 -4.31 -0.37 -10.36
N GLN A 44 -4.08 0.92 -10.60
CA GLN A 44 -3.99 2.05 -9.64
C GLN A 44 -2.63 2.37 -9.02
N LEU A 45 -1.65 1.46 -8.95
CA LEU A 45 -0.34 1.75 -8.34
C LEU A 45 0.84 1.18 -9.15
N LEU A 46 1.82 2.03 -9.47
CA LEU A 46 3.03 1.65 -10.23
C LEU A 46 4.05 0.95 -9.30
N TRP A 47 3.86 -0.33 -9.04
CA TRP A 47 4.85 -1.16 -8.34
C TRP A 47 5.88 -1.72 -9.32
N GLN A 48 7.15 -1.33 -9.15
CA GLN A 48 8.23 -1.76 -10.05
C GLN A 48 9.48 -2.16 -9.28
N GLY A 49 10.11 -3.25 -9.73
CA GLY A 49 11.40 -3.72 -9.26
C GLY A 49 12.55 -3.21 -10.12
N PRO A 50 13.80 -3.51 -9.76
CA PRO A 50 14.97 -3.21 -10.58
C PRO A 50 14.94 -3.95 -11.92
N LYS A 51 15.80 -3.53 -12.86
CA LYS A 51 16.08 -4.32 -14.06
C LYS A 51 16.82 -5.61 -13.68
N VAL A 52 16.41 -6.71 -14.27
CA VAL A 52 17.01 -8.04 -14.11
C VAL A 52 17.41 -8.59 -15.47
N THR A 53 18.48 -9.39 -15.48
CA THR A 53 19.04 -9.99 -16.70
C THR A 53 18.54 -11.41 -16.94
N GLN A 54 17.98 -12.05 -15.91
CA GLN A 54 17.52 -13.43 -15.95
C GLN A 54 15.99 -13.49 -15.96
N LEU A 55 15.44 -14.38 -16.79
CA LEU A 55 14.02 -14.70 -16.75
C LEU A 55 13.71 -15.50 -15.49
N ASP A 56 12.78 -15.01 -14.68
CA ASP A 56 12.30 -15.66 -13.47
C ASP A 56 10.87 -15.17 -13.16
N PHE A 57 10.22 -15.81 -12.19
CA PHE A 57 8.86 -15.52 -11.74
C PHE A 57 8.83 -15.36 -10.22
N VAL A 58 7.92 -14.52 -9.74
CA VAL A 58 7.70 -14.36 -8.30
C VAL A 58 6.97 -15.58 -7.76
N SER A 59 7.53 -16.20 -6.73
CA SER A 59 7.01 -17.40 -6.07
C SER A 59 6.19 -17.06 -4.83
N GLY A 60 6.52 -15.95 -4.14
CA GLY A 60 5.83 -15.59 -2.90
C GLY A 60 6.09 -14.18 -2.42
N PHE A 61 5.13 -13.65 -1.66
CA PHE A 61 5.29 -12.42 -0.90
C PHE A 61 6.00 -12.72 0.42
N VAL A 62 6.93 -11.84 0.80
CA VAL A 62 7.75 -11.98 2.01
C VAL A 62 7.38 -10.93 3.06
N GLY A 63 7.04 -9.71 2.63
CA GLY A 63 6.74 -8.64 3.56
C GLY A 63 6.83 -7.25 2.94
N ALA A 64 6.70 -6.22 3.77
CA ALA A 64 6.73 -4.83 3.36
C ALA A 64 7.48 -3.94 4.36
N LEU A 65 7.95 -2.80 3.89
CA LEU A 65 8.59 -1.77 4.71
C LEU A 65 7.90 -0.43 4.49
N PHE A 66 7.57 0.23 5.59
CA PHE A 66 7.01 1.57 5.62
C PHE A 66 7.94 2.51 6.38
N ILE A 67 8.08 3.73 5.87
CA ILE A 67 8.89 4.79 6.47
C ILE A 67 7.95 5.91 6.92
N PRO A 68 7.86 6.20 8.23
CA PRO A 68 7.14 7.36 8.75
C PRO A 68 7.85 8.65 8.32
N THR A 69 7.09 9.69 7.97
CA THR A 69 7.66 11.02 7.68
C THR A 69 8.00 11.79 8.95
N GLN A 70 7.41 11.43 10.09
CA GLN A 70 7.64 12.08 11.37
C GLN A 70 7.66 11.07 12.52
N GLY A 71 8.83 10.91 13.15
CA GLY A 71 9.00 10.04 14.32
C GLY A 71 8.42 8.64 14.10
N GLN A 72 7.52 8.22 14.99
CA GLN A 72 6.86 6.91 14.94
C GLN A 72 5.42 6.99 14.41
N ALA A 73 5.02 8.09 13.79
CA ALA A 73 3.66 8.29 13.28
C ALA A 73 3.29 7.19 12.27
N ARG A 74 2.13 6.56 12.45
CA ARG A 74 1.62 5.50 11.54
C ARG A 74 0.75 6.08 10.43
N GLU A 75 0.21 7.26 10.66
CA GLU A 75 -0.76 7.95 9.84
C GLU A 75 -0.14 8.76 8.70
N ASN A 76 1.17 9.00 8.74
CA ASN A 76 1.87 9.83 7.75
C ASN A 76 3.25 9.24 7.44
N GLY A 77 3.38 8.70 6.24
CA GLY A 77 4.60 8.05 5.76
C GLY A 77 4.41 7.52 4.36
N TYR A 78 5.29 6.62 3.93
CA TYR A 78 5.19 5.97 2.63
C TYR A 78 5.62 4.51 2.73
N VAL A 79 5.01 3.64 1.92
CA VAL A 79 5.49 2.27 1.76
C VAL A 79 6.70 2.29 0.83
N GLU A 80 7.88 2.13 1.42
CA GLU A 80 9.17 2.14 0.73
C GLU A 80 9.28 0.98 -0.27
N LYS A 81 8.92 -0.25 0.15
CA LYS A 81 9.01 -1.44 -0.71
C LYS A 81 8.16 -2.60 -0.22
N CYS A 82 7.72 -3.41 -1.18
CA CYS A 82 7.19 -4.75 -1.00
C CYS A 82 8.27 -5.76 -1.41
N ILE A 83 8.47 -6.79 -0.60
CA ILE A 83 9.55 -7.77 -0.73
C ILE A 83 8.94 -9.11 -1.16
N TYR A 84 9.59 -9.74 -2.15
CA TYR A 84 9.14 -10.99 -2.73
C TYR A 84 10.32 -11.95 -2.88
N ARG A 85 9.99 -13.23 -2.97
CA ARG A 85 10.91 -14.29 -3.37
C ARG A 85 10.57 -14.75 -4.79
N THR A 86 11.59 -15.11 -5.58
CA THR A 86 11.44 -15.71 -6.89
C THR A 86 11.54 -17.24 -6.84
N ASN A 87 11.28 -17.94 -7.94
CA ASN A 87 11.48 -19.40 -7.98
C ASN A 87 12.95 -19.80 -7.86
N GLY A 88 13.88 -18.94 -8.28
CA GLY A 88 15.32 -19.11 -8.06
C GLY A 88 15.80 -18.72 -6.65
N ASP A 89 14.90 -18.62 -5.66
CA ASP A 89 15.16 -18.19 -4.28
C ASP A 89 15.76 -16.78 -4.11
N GLN A 90 15.79 -15.98 -5.17
CA GLN A 90 16.24 -14.60 -5.10
C GLN A 90 15.20 -13.72 -4.40
N VAL A 91 15.66 -12.72 -3.65
CA VAL A 91 14.79 -11.73 -3.02
C VAL A 91 14.78 -10.48 -3.88
N ILE A 92 13.59 -10.03 -4.27
CA ILE A 92 13.38 -8.80 -5.02
C ILE A 92 12.53 -7.82 -4.22
N ALA A 93 12.72 -6.53 -4.49
CA ALA A 93 11.93 -5.47 -3.92
C ALA A 93 11.18 -4.74 -5.04
N LEU A 94 9.86 -4.67 -4.94
CA LEU A 94 9.03 -3.75 -5.71
C LEU A 94 8.87 -2.47 -4.91
N ARG A 95 9.13 -1.33 -5.53
CA ARG A 95 8.93 -0.01 -4.93
C ARG A 95 7.69 0.63 -5.52
N TYR A 96 7.01 1.41 -4.70
CA TYR A 96 5.88 2.22 -5.12
C TYR A 96 6.40 3.44 -5.88
N GLY A 97 5.82 3.70 -7.05
CA GLY A 97 6.08 4.93 -7.81
C GLY A 97 6.95 4.72 -9.05
N GLY A 98 6.44 5.24 -10.17
CA GLY A 98 7.28 5.76 -11.26
C GLY A 98 7.86 7.12 -10.87
N SER A 99 8.27 7.95 -11.84
CA SER A 99 8.96 9.23 -11.64
C SER A 99 8.17 10.37 -10.93
N GLU A 100 7.07 10.08 -10.25
CA GLU A 100 6.21 11.07 -9.57
C GLU A 100 6.20 10.89 -8.05
N GLU A 101 5.78 11.95 -7.36
CA GLU A 101 5.75 12.08 -5.90
C GLU A 101 4.96 10.92 -5.25
N VAL A 102 5.56 10.26 -4.26
CA VAL A 102 4.93 9.14 -3.56
C VAL A 102 3.84 9.67 -2.65
N ASP A 103 2.59 9.28 -2.89
CA ASP A 103 1.46 9.64 -2.03
C ASP A 103 1.75 9.26 -0.57
N SER A 104 1.46 10.16 0.36
CA SER A 104 1.49 9.84 1.79
C SER A 104 0.38 8.83 2.11
N VAL A 105 0.73 7.82 2.91
CA VAL A 105 -0.15 6.74 3.31
C VAL A 105 -0.18 6.59 4.82
N SER A 106 -1.27 5.99 5.30
CA SER A 106 -1.43 5.61 6.70
C SER A 106 -1.42 4.09 6.82
N LEU A 107 -0.65 3.54 7.75
CA LEU A 107 -0.75 2.12 8.09
C LEU A 107 -2.14 1.82 8.65
N THR A 108 -2.71 0.69 8.26
CA THR A 108 -3.92 0.20 8.92
C THR A 108 -3.61 -0.17 10.39
N SER A 109 -4.64 -0.33 11.21
CA SER A 109 -4.53 -0.74 12.62
C SER A 109 -4.05 -2.19 12.81
N SER A 110 -3.50 -2.84 11.77
CA SER A 110 -2.99 -4.20 11.84
C SER A 110 -1.79 -4.31 12.81
N LEU A 111 -1.80 -5.37 13.61
CA LEU A 111 -0.71 -5.74 14.52
C LEU A 111 0.51 -6.33 13.77
N HIS A 112 0.39 -6.54 12.47
CA HIS A 112 1.47 -7.12 11.64
C HIS A 112 2.58 -6.10 11.35
N TRP A 113 2.31 -4.80 11.52
CA TRP A 113 3.32 -3.75 11.43
C TRP A 113 4.03 -3.56 12.77
N ARG A 114 5.31 -3.96 12.82
CA ARG A 114 6.19 -3.77 13.97
C ARG A 114 7.14 -2.59 13.75
N LEU A 115 7.21 -1.71 14.74
CA LEU A 115 8.19 -0.64 14.77
C LEU A 115 9.60 -1.23 14.96
N ALA A 116 10.56 -0.73 14.20
CA ALA A 116 11.97 -1.09 14.27
C ALA A 116 12.84 0.13 13.96
N LYS A 117 14.15 -0.04 14.14
CA LYS A 117 15.16 0.90 13.68
C LYS A 117 15.88 0.32 12.47
N ASP A 118 16.07 1.14 11.44
CA ASP A 118 16.96 0.79 10.33
C ASP A 118 18.44 0.89 10.76
N PRO A 119 19.41 0.50 9.90
CA PRO A 119 20.83 0.57 10.23
C PRO A 119 21.36 1.98 10.58
N PHE A 120 20.64 3.04 10.23
CA PHE A 120 20.99 4.43 10.52
C PHE A 120 20.22 4.99 11.73
N GLY A 121 19.40 4.18 12.40
CA GLY A 121 18.61 4.59 13.55
C GLY A 121 17.30 5.31 13.21
N GLN A 122 16.89 5.31 11.94
CA GLN A 122 15.60 5.82 11.50
C GLN A 122 14.48 4.88 11.95
N ASP A 123 13.36 5.44 12.44
CA ASP A 123 12.15 4.66 12.71
C ASP A 123 11.59 4.11 11.40
N ILE A 124 11.31 2.81 11.37
CA ILE A 124 10.67 2.12 10.24
C ILE A 124 9.62 1.17 10.77
N TYR A 125 8.61 0.87 9.97
CA TYR A 125 7.67 -0.22 10.24
C TYR A 125 7.93 -1.36 9.27
N ILE A 126 8.05 -2.57 9.82
CA ILE A 126 8.26 -3.80 9.06
C ILE A 126 7.00 -4.65 9.21
N CYS A 127 6.53 -5.22 8.11
CA CYS A 127 5.56 -6.29 8.10
C CYS A 127 6.20 -7.50 7.42
N ASP A 128 6.30 -8.62 8.13
CA ASP A 128 6.92 -9.87 7.69
C ASP A 128 5.93 -11.02 7.59
N ASP A 129 4.67 -10.68 7.35
CA ASP A 129 3.60 -11.64 7.08
C ASP A 129 3.57 -12.00 5.59
N SER A 130 3.42 -13.28 5.27
CA SER A 130 3.36 -13.75 3.89
C SER A 130 2.04 -13.45 3.18
N GLN A 131 1.03 -12.92 3.88
CA GLN A 131 -0.23 -12.47 3.29
C GLN A 131 -0.20 -10.95 3.05
N PRO A 132 -0.24 -10.48 1.77
CA PRO A 132 -0.18 -9.05 1.45
C PRO A 132 -1.23 -8.18 2.17
N ASP A 133 -2.43 -8.72 2.42
CA ASP A 133 -3.52 -8.00 3.10
C ASP A 133 -3.22 -7.67 4.57
N ASN A 134 -2.32 -8.42 5.21
CA ASN A 134 -1.86 -8.16 6.57
C ASN A 134 -0.88 -6.97 6.61
N CYS A 135 -0.15 -6.75 5.52
CA CYS A 135 0.75 -5.62 5.29
C CYS A 135 0.06 -4.45 4.56
N SER A 136 -1.10 -4.05 5.06
CA SER A 136 -1.99 -3.08 4.40
C SER A 136 -1.90 -1.68 4.99
N PHE A 137 -2.23 -0.72 4.13
CA PHE A 137 -2.22 0.72 4.37
C PHE A 137 -3.42 1.37 3.67
N THR A 138 -3.68 2.64 3.94
CA THR A 138 -4.70 3.44 3.27
C THR A 138 -4.03 4.63 2.61
N ILE A 139 -4.46 4.94 1.39
CA ILE A 139 -4.03 6.17 0.69
C ILE A 139 -5.10 7.23 0.90
N ASP A 140 -4.70 8.41 1.36
CA ASP A 140 -5.59 9.56 1.42
C ASP A 140 -5.71 10.19 0.03
N ARG A 141 -6.78 9.83 -0.69
CA ARG A 141 -7.07 10.35 -2.03
C ARG A 141 -7.71 11.74 -2.01
N SER A 142 -7.88 12.38 -0.86
CA SER A 142 -8.46 13.73 -0.78
C SER A 142 -7.52 14.86 -1.27
N LYS A 143 -6.27 14.53 -1.60
CA LYS A 143 -5.24 15.47 -2.06
C LYS A 143 -5.03 15.51 -3.58
N HIS A 144 -5.83 14.76 -4.36
CA HIS A 144 -5.84 14.79 -5.83
C HIS A 144 -7.20 15.23 -6.37
#